data_AF-X1J602-F1
#
_entry.id   AF-X1J602-F1
#
_cell.length_a   1.000
_cell.length_b   1.000
_cell.length_c   1.000
_cell.angle_alpha   90.00
_cell.angle_beta   90.00
_cell.angle_gamma   90.00
#
_symmetry.space_group_name_H-M   'P 1'
#
loop_
_entity.id
_entity.type
_entity.pdbx_description
1 polymer ?
#
loop_
_entity_poly.entity_id
_entity_poly.type
_entity_poly.pdbx_seq_one_letter_code
_entity_poly.pdbx_strand_id
1 'polypeptide(L)'
;TVKGERHGISYFKLHTYNEVEYEIIEKLTFDKYHTAEVMYAWLDRWEKKYPDIMEVYEVGRSFEGRPIIQVTITNKKTGKDTDKPAAFFEGGRHSGEVTSSESVMWLINHLLENYGNDKKITNLVDTKAIYLRPQNNPDGSNLYLRTAQRNRSSVRPHDSDRDGLIDEDPNEDLDGDGIIFSIRWKVKPGEEDKGTAVLDSRDPTGRLMKSVQEGKGDWRVISEGIDNDGDGRFNEDGIGGLDLHRNYPENWRPDRGEDFTK
;
A
#
# COMPACT_ATOMS: atom_id res chain seq x y z
N THR A 1 6.17 -1.13 -18.27
CA THR A 1 5.79 -2.33 -17.52
C THR A 1 6.59 -2.34 -16.24
N VAL A 2 6.01 -2.81 -15.13
CA VAL A 2 6.77 -3.03 -13.89
C VAL A 2 7.69 -4.23 -14.12
N LYS A 3 8.95 -4.17 -13.66
CA LYS A 3 9.91 -5.28 -13.80
C LYS A 3 9.74 -6.23 -12.62
N GLY A 4 9.76 -7.54 -12.87
CA GLY A 4 9.72 -8.57 -11.83
C GLY A 4 10.14 -9.92 -12.40
N GLU A 5 10.66 -10.79 -11.54
CA GLU A 5 10.83 -12.22 -11.83
C GLU A 5 9.51 -12.89 -11.44
N ARG A 6 8.70 -13.22 -12.43
CA ARG A 6 7.39 -13.86 -12.24
C ARG A 6 7.24 -14.96 -13.27
N HIS A 7 6.50 -16.01 -12.94
CA HIS A 7 6.14 -16.98 -13.95
C HIS A 7 4.95 -16.43 -14.76
N GLY A 8 5.02 -16.51 -16.10
CA GLY A 8 4.00 -15.95 -16.99
C GLY A 8 4.20 -14.47 -17.39
N ILE A 9 3.14 -13.86 -17.97
CA ILE A 9 3.15 -12.47 -18.48
C ILE A 9 2.65 -11.53 -17.38
N SER A 10 3.54 -11.11 -16.47
CA SER A 10 3.13 -10.20 -15.38
C SER A 10 3.54 -8.75 -15.62
N TYR A 11 3.36 -8.28 -16.85
CA TYR A 11 3.63 -6.89 -17.22
C TYR A 11 2.36 -6.05 -17.11
N PHE A 12 2.22 -5.31 -16.00
CA PHE A 12 1.11 -4.37 -15.89
C PHE A 12 1.33 -3.13 -16.74
N LYS A 13 0.27 -2.77 -17.46
CA LYS A 13 0.19 -1.51 -18.19
C LYS A 13 0.25 -0.36 -17.19
N LEU A 14 1.06 0.64 -17.51
CA LEU A 14 1.10 1.86 -16.71
C LEU A 14 -0.19 2.66 -16.95
N HIS A 15 -0.76 3.15 -15.87
CA HIS A 15 -1.88 4.08 -15.87
C HIS A 15 -1.47 5.38 -15.16
N THR A 16 -2.03 6.49 -15.59
CA THR A 16 -1.81 7.81 -15.01
C THR A 16 -3.14 8.29 -14.43
N TYR A 17 -3.22 8.35 -13.10
CA TYR A 17 -4.40 8.80 -12.38
C TYR A 17 -4.37 10.32 -12.19
N ASN A 18 -5.53 10.98 -12.33
CA ASN A 18 -5.63 12.43 -12.15
C ASN A 18 -5.40 12.86 -10.70
N GLU A 19 -5.68 11.95 -9.78
CA GLU A 19 -5.59 12.07 -8.33
C GLU A 19 -4.16 11.90 -7.81
N VAL A 20 -3.20 11.60 -8.69
CA VAL A 20 -1.80 11.32 -8.32
C VAL A 20 -0.86 12.36 -8.91
N GLU A 21 0.07 12.82 -8.09
CA GLU A 21 1.16 13.68 -8.46
C GLU A 21 2.44 12.86 -8.68
N TYR A 22 2.91 12.88 -9.92
CA TYR A 22 4.07 12.11 -10.38
C TYR A 22 5.32 12.99 -10.51
N GLU A 23 5.14 14.30 -10.64
CA GLU A 23 6.20 15.25 -10.90
C GLU A 23 6.49 16.12 -9.68
N ILE A 24 7.73 16.57 -9.58
CA ILE A 24 8.15 17.40 -8.44
C ILE A 24 7.58 18.82 -8.63
N ILE A 25 6.48 19.11 -7.96
CA ILE A 25 5.80 20.41 -7.99
C ILE A 25 6.48 21.48 -7.11
N GLU A 26 6.25 22.77 -7.40
CA GLU A 26 6.82 23.89 -6.63
C GLU A 26 6.20 24.05 -5.25
N LYS A 27 4.91 23.72 -5.11
CA LYS A 27 4.15 23.85 -3.87
C LYS A 27 3.42 22.55 -3.58
N LEU A 28 3.70 21.94 -2.43
CA LEU A 28 3.00 20.73 -1.99
C LEU A 28 1.55 21.09 -1.62
N THR A 29 0.61 20.34 -2.16
CA THR A 29 -0.79 20.34 -1.75
C THR A 29 -1.15 18.94 -1.25
N PHE A 30 -2.28 18.78 -0.56
CA PHE A 30 -2.74 17.49 -0.01
C PHE A 30 -4.13 17.11 -0.56
N ASP A 31 -4.45 17.61 -1.76
CA ASP A 31 -5.63 17.28 -2.56
C ASP A 31 -5.37 16.16 -3.58
N LYS A 32 -4.12 15.68 -3.66
CA LYS A 32 -3.67 14.55 -4.46
C LYS A 32 -2.77 13.62 -3.64
N TYR A 33 -2.62 12.38 -4.13
CA TYR A 33 -1.63 11.43 -3.62
C TYR A 33 -0.28 11.67 -4.30
N HIS A 34 0.81 11.46 -3.58
CA HIS A 34 2.15 11.69 -4.07
C HIS A 34 2.88 10.36 -4.27
N THR A 35 3.61 10.26 -5.37
CA THR A 35 4.57 9.17 -5.53
C THR A 35 5.72 9.29 -4.53
N ALA A 36 6.40 8.17 -4.27
CA ALA A 36 7.56 8.14 -3.39
C ALA A 36 8.64 9.13 -3.83
N GLU A 37 8.83 9.30 -5.15
CA GLU A 37 9.77 10.25 -5.74
C GLU A 37 9.44 11.70 -5.37
N VAL A 38 8.16 12.08 -5.42
CA VAL A 38 7.70 13.40 -4.98
C VAL A 38 7.89 13.58 -3.47
N MET A 39 7.57 12.55 -2.68
CA MET A 39 7.81 12.58 -1.22
C MET A 39 9.29 12.80 -0.90
N TYR A 40 10.21 12.05 -1.53
CA TYR A 40 11.66 12.20 -1.32
C TYR A 40 12.14 13.62 -1.60
N ALA A 41 11.68 14.22 -2.71
CA ALA A 41 12.04 15.59 -3.07
C ALA A 41 11.58 16.60 -2.02
N TRP A 42 10.38 16.41 -1.44
CA TRP A 42 9.87 17.30 -0.39
C TRP A 42 10.58 17.13 0.94
N LEU A 43 10.93 15.88 1.32
CA LEU A 43 11.73 15.62 2.51
C LEU A 43 13.09 16.31 2.44
N ASP A 44 13.80 16.20 1.31
CA ASP A 44 15.09 16.88 1.07
C ASP A 44 14.96 18.41 1.12
N ARG A 45 13.90 18.98 0.52
CA ARG A 45 13.63 20.43 0.59
C ARG A 45 13.37 20.90 2.02
N TRP A 46 12.60 20.14 2.79
CA TRP A 46 12.29 20.50 4.17
C TRP A 46 13.50 20.40 5.09
N GLU A 47 14.35 19.39 4.93
CA GLU A 47 15.60 19.28 5.69
C GLU A 47 16.49 20.52 5.48
N LYS A 48 16.68 20.92 4.21
CA LYS A 48 17.47 22.11 3.86
C LYS A 48 16.88 23.40 4.42
N LYS A 49 15.55 23.50 4.50
CA LYS A 49 14.83 24.67 5.01
C LYS A 49 14.81 24.73 6.54
N TYR A 50 14.78 23.58 7.21
CA TYR A 50 14.64 23.45 8.67
C TYR A 50 15.76 22.61 9.32
N PRO A 51 17.05 22.89 9.04
CA PRO A 51 18.16 22.01 9.43
C PRO A 51 18.37 21.93 10.96
N ASP A 52 17.92 22.95 11.70
CA ASP A 52 17.99 23.02 13.16
C ASP A 52 17.02 22.07 13.85
N ILE A 53 15.95 21.65 13.16
CA ILE A 53 14.87 20.85 13.76
C ILE A 53 14.54 19.56 13.01
N MET A 54 15.04 19.37 11.79
CA MET A 54 14.75 18.20 10.95
C MET A 54 16.04 17.51 10.51
N GLU A 55 15.98 16.20 10.38
CA GLU A 55 17.02 15.35 9.77
C GLU A 55 16.34 14.27 8.94
N VAL A 56 16.89 13.97 7.76
CA VAL A 56 16.38 12.98 6.82
C VAL A 56 17.48 11.97 6.52
N TYR A 57 17.18 10.69 6.64
CA TYR A 57 18.16 9.63 6.39
C TYR A 57 17.51 8.37 5.84
N GLU A 58 18.30 7.61 5.08
CA GLU A 58 17.92 6.31 4.56
C GLU A 58 18.14 5.24 5.64
N VAL A 59 17.11 4.46 5.94
CA VAL A 59 17.18 3.34 6.90
C VAL A 59 17.30 1.98 6.23
N GLY A 60 17.14 1.94 4.91
CA GLY A 60 17.24 0.73 4.12
C GLY A 60 16.79 0.97 2.68
N ARG A 61 16.79 -0.10 1.89
CA ARG A 61 16.28 -0.10 0.52
C ARG A 61 15.24 -1.17 0.34
N SER A 62 14.27 -0.87 -0.51
CA SER A 62 13.23 -1.81 -0.92
C SER A 62 13.78 -2.89 -1.86
N PHE A 63 12.92 -3.82 -2.28
CA PHE A 63 13.29 -4.91 -3.18
C PHE A 63 13.76 -4.38 -4.54
N GLU A 64 13.08 -3.37 -5.08
CA GLU A 64 13.46 -2.71 -6.34
C GLU A 64 14.52 -1.61 -6.14
N GLY A 65 15.12 -1.51 -4.94
CA GLY A 65 16.24 -0.62 -4.64
C GLY A 65 15.87 0.83 -4.30
N ARG A 66 14.59 1.15 -4.08
CA ARG A 66 14.14 2.49 -3.67
C ARG A 66 14.52 2.77 -2.20
N PRO A 67 14.95 4.00 -1.87
CA PRO A 67 15.25 4.36 -0.49
C PRO A 67 14.03 4.26 0.43
N ILE A 68 14.20 3.66 1.60
CA ILE A 68 13.24 3.75 2.70
C ILE A 68 13.73 4.89 3.59
N ILE A 69 13.01 6.01 3.57
CA ILE A 69 13.43 7.26 4.20
C ILE A 69 12.77 7.42 5.58
N GLN A 70 13.58 7.78 6.56
CA GLN A 70 13.16 8.18 7.89
C GLN A 70 13.47 9.65 8.14
N VAL A 71 12.61 10.28 8.92
CA VAL A 71 12.69 11.68 9.32
C VAL A 71 12.73 11.74 10.84
N THR A 72 13.65 12.53 11.39
CA THR A 72 13.62 12.93 12.81
C THR A 72 13.27 14.42 12.88
N ILE A 73 12.22 14.76 13.63
CA ILE A 73 11.89 16.14 14.00
C ILE A 73 12.12 16.33 15.50
N THR A 74 13.09 17.17 15.85
CA THR A 74 13.36 17.62 17.23
C THR A 74 14.23 18.87 17.21
N ASN A 75 14.10 19.77 18.19
CA ASN A 75 15.01 20.90 18.30
C ASN A 75 16.42 20.44 18.74
N LYS A 76 17.39 20.48 17.83
CA LYS A 76 18.77 20.04 18.09
C LYS A 76 19.49 20.91 19.13
N LYS A 77 19.02 22.14 19.38
CA LYS A 77 19.59 23.09 20.35
C LYS A 77 19.21 22.77 21.79
N THR A 78 18.11 22.04 22.02
CA THR A 78 17.62 21.70 23.38
C THR A 78 18.04 20.30 23.84
N GLY A 79 18.87 19.61 23.06
CA GLY A 79 19.36 18.26 23.34
C GLY A 79 19.17 17.32 22.17
N LYS A 80 19.79 16.13 22.25
CA LYS A 80 19.66 15.09 21.22
C LYS A 80 18.25 14.50 21.23
N ASP A 81 17.81 13.99 20.10
CA ASP A 81 16.57 13.21 19.96
C ASP A 81 16.54 12.02 20.91
N THR A 82 17.67 11.31 21.08
CA THR A 82 17.80 10.14 21.95
C THR A 82 17.62 10.44 23.44
N ASP A 83 17.75 11.70 23.86
CA ASP A 83 17.64 12.12 25.26
C ASP A 83 16.21 12.60 25.60
N LYS A 84 15.31 12.62 24.62
CA LYS A 84 13.94 13.15 24.75
C LYS A 84 12.92 12.01 24.63
N PRO A 85 11.77 12.10 25.34
CA PRO A 85 10.65 11.20 25.07
C PRO A 85 10.21 11.29 23.61
N ALA A 86 9.91 10.14 23.01
CA ALA A 86 9.71 10.03 21.58
C ALA A 86 8.36 9.40 21.19
N ALA A 87 7.91 9.75 19.99
CA ALA A 87 6.82 9.08 19.30
C ALA A 87 7.25 8.72 17.87
N PHE A 88 6.78 7.57 17.39
CA PHE A 88 7.03 7.10 16.02
C PHE A 88 5.72 7.06 15.24
N PHE A 89 5.75 7.61 14.03
CA PHE A 89 4.62 7.62 13.10
C PHE A 89 5.08 7.07 11.75
N GLU A 90 4.31 6.16 11.17
CA GLU A 90 4.61 5.63 9.85
C GLU A 90 3.37 5.52 8.97
N GLY A 91 3.60 5.53 7.67
CA GLY A 91 2.60 5.37 6.63
C GLY A 91 3.12 4.47 5.50
N GLY A 92 2.21 4.05 4.64
CA GLY A 92 2.54 3.27 3.44
C GLY A 92 3.13 1.90 3.77
N ARG A 93 2.68 1.26 4.86
CA ARG A 93 3.06 -0.13 5.14
C ARG A 93 2.42 -1.07 4.13
N HIS A 94 1.11 -0.93 3.93
CA HIS A 94 0.42 -1.59 2.84
C HIS A 94 0.42 -0.70 1.61
N SER A 95 0.68 -1.33 0.46
CA SER A 95 0.87 -0.68 -0.83
C SER A 95 -0.27 0.26 -1.21
N GLY A 96 -1.52 -0.19 -1.07
CA GLY A 96 -2.71 0.58 -1.41
C GLY A 96 -3.23 1.55 -0.34
N GLU A 97 -2.69 1.55 0.88
CA GLU A 97 -3.14 2.41 1.98
C GLU A 97 -2.48 3.81 1.91
N VAL A 98 -2.42 4.40 0.71
CA VAL A 98 -1.63 5.60 0.39
C VAL A 98 -2.02 6.85 1.19
N THR A 99 -3.26 6.93 1.67
CA THR A 99 -3.71 8.02 2.56
C THR A 99 -2.92 8.08 3.87
N SER A 100 -2.40 6.94 4.35
CA SER A 100 -1.53 6.92 5.53
C SER A 100 -0.19 7.64 5.26
N SER A 101 0.39 7.46 4.07
CA SER A 101 1.60 8.16 3.66
C SER A 101 1.38 9.67 3.57
N GLU A 102 0.26 10.09 2.97
CA GLU A 102 -0.12 11.50 2.92
C GLU A 102 -0.32 12.10 4.31
N SER A 103 -0.92 11.34 5.24
CA SER A 103 -1.13 11.80 6.61
C SER A 103 0.19 12.08 7.34
N VAL A 104 1.20 11.24 7.11
CA VAL A 104 2.54 11.46 7.68
C VAL A 104 3.25 12.64 7.01
N MET A 105 3.16 12.77 5.68
CA MET A 105 3.68 13.95 4.96
C MET A 105 3.04 15.25 5.44
N TRP A 106 1.72 15.23 5.68
CA TRP A 106 0.99 16.36 6.22
C TRP A 106 1.44 16.70 7.63
N LEU A 107 1.62 15.69 8.49
CA LEU A 107 2.10 15.88 9.85
C LEU A 107 3.50 16.52 9.87
N ILE A 108 4.41 16.07 9.00
CA ILE A 108 5.74 16.68 8.83
C ILE A 108 5.58 18.17 8.46
N ASN A 109 4.84 18.47 7.39
CA ASN A 109 4.64 19.86 6.96
C ASN A 109 4.03 20.71 8.08
N HIS A 110 3.01 20.21 8.76
CA HIS A 110 2.31 20.90 9.83
C HIS A 110 3.23 21.24 11.01
N LEU A 111 4.08 20.30 11.44
CA LEU A 111 5.04 20.53 12.53
C LEU A 111 6.08 21.59 12.14
N LEU A 112 6.61 21.52 10.91
CA LEU A 112 7.65 22.44 10.44
C LEU A 112 7.14 23.86 10.23
N GLU A 113 5.97 24.03 9.60
CA GLU A 113 5.41 25.36 9.30
C GLU A 113 4.92 26.09 10.55
N ASN A 114 4.56 25.35 11.60
CA ASN A 114 4.05 25.92 12.85
C ASN A 114 5.11 26.00 13.95
N TYR A 115 6.31 25.45 13.76
CA TYR A 115 7.41 25.64 14.71
C TYR A 115 7.82 27.11 14.77
N GLY A 116 7.84 27.69 15.98
CA GLY A 116 8.08 29.13 16.22
C GLY A 116 6.83 30.01 16.12
N ASN A 117 5.76 29.53 15.49
CA ASN A 117 4.50 30.27 15.31
C ASN A 117 3.41 29.80 16.29
N ASP A 118 3.28 28.49 16.50
CA ASP A 118 2.37 27.89 17.47
C ASP A 118 3.14 27.47 18.73
N LYS A 119 2.72 27.97 19.90
CA LYS A 119 3.40 27.71 21.17
C LYS A 119 3.37 26.24 21.60
N LYS A 120 2.30 25.51 21.31
CA LYS A 120 2.17 24.08 21.67
C LYS A 120 3.06 23.23 20.79
N ILE A 121 3.08 23.49 19.48
CA ILE A 121 3.96 22.78 18.53
C ILE A 121 5.43 23.09 18.81
N THR A 122 5.76 24.35 19.09
CA THR A 122 7.12 24.75 19.47
C THR A 122 7.58 23.99 20.71
N ASN A 123 6.77 24.00 21.79
CA ASN A 123 7.08 23.25 23.00
C ASN A 123 7.17 21.73 22.76
N LEU A 124 6.35 21.18 21.86
CA LEU A 124 6.41 19.76 21.48
C LEU A 124 7.78 19.43 20.86
N VAL A 125 8.19 20.15 19.83
CA VAL A 125 9.47 19.93 19.12
C VAL A 125 10.68 20.23 20.00
N ASP A 126 10.56 21.21 20.91
CA ASP A 126 11.63 21.54 21.86
C ASP A 126 11.88 20.45 22.90
N THR A 127 10.83 19.72 23.31
CA THR A 127 10.87 18.80 24.46
C THR A 127 10.70 17.32 24.10
N LYS A 128 10.43 17.00 22.84
CA LYS A 128 10.21 15.63 22.33
C LYS A 128 11.03 15.36 21.07
N ALA A 129 11.15 14.08 20.74
CA ALA A 129 11.60 13.61 19.43
C ALA A 129 10.42 12.97 18.68
N ILE A 130 10.27 13.30 17.40
CA ILE A 130 9.22 12.73 16.56
C ILE A 130 9.91 12.04 15.39
N TYR A 131 9.81 10.73 15.35
CA TYR A 131 10.35 9.91 14.26
C TYR A 131 9.22 9.62 13.27
N LEU A 132 9.41 9.95 12.00
CA LEU A 132 8.40 9.78 10.97
C LEU A 132 8.94 8.99 9.78
N ARG A 133 8.14 8.06 9.27
CA ARG A 133 8.43 7.30 8.04
C ARG A 133 7.24 7.38 7.09
N PRO A 134 7.23 8.31 6.11
CA PRO A 134 6.07 8.52 5.25
C PRO A 134 5.72 7.34 4.36
N GLN A 135 6.73 6.62 3.87
CA GLN A 135 6.55 5.52 2.91
C GLN A 135 7.43 4.34 3.29
N ASN A 136 6.83 3.31 3.90
CA ASN A 136 7.53 2.10 4.32
C ASN A 136 7.64 1.05 3.20
N ASN A 137 6.72 1.04 2.24
CA ASN A 137 6.68 0.10 1.11
C ASN A 137 6.66 0.87 -0.23
N PRO A 138 7.77 1.52 -0.60
CA PRO A 138 7.80 2.40 -1.76
C PRO A 138 7.55 1.65 -3.08
N ASP A 139 7.96 0.39 -3.20
CA ASP A 139 7.75 -0.39 -4.44
C ASP A 139 6.27 -0.73 -4.64
N GLY A 140 5.64 -1.24 -3.59
CA GLY A 140 4.24 -1.59 -3.62
C GLY A 140 3.33 -0.37 -3.81
N SER A 141 3.65 0.76 -3.17
CA SER A 141 2.95 2.02 -3.43
C SER A 141 3.15 2.51 -4.86
N ASN A 142 4.35 2.36 -5.44
CA ASN A 142 4.61 2.72 -6.84
C ASN A 142 3.74 1.90 -7.80
N LEU A 143 3.66 0.59 -7.57
CA LEU A 143 2.77 -0.31 -8.31
C LEU A 143 1.31 0.14 -8.21
N TYR A 144 0.82 0.40 -7.00
CA TYR A 144 -0.57 0.82 -6.75
C TYR A 144 -0.90 2.16 -7.43
N LEU A 145 0.02 3.14 -7.37
CA LEU A 145 -0.19 4.47 -7.94
C LEU A 145 0.04 4.55 -9.45
N ARG A 146 0.51 3.47 -10.10
CA ARG A 146 0.86 3.46 -11.54
C ARG A 146 0.20 2.34 -12.33
N THR A 147 -0.62 1.51 -11.72
CA THR A 147 -1.28 0.38 -12.39
C THR A 147 -2.65 0.15 -11.77
N ALA A 148 -3.52 -0.58 -12.46
CA ALA A 148 -4.82 -0.97 -11.93
C ALA A 148 -4.73 -1.97 -10.75
N GLN A 149 -3.53 -2.47 -10.46
CA GLN A 149 -3.30 -3.53 -9.50
C GLN A 149 -3.63 -3.09 -8.08
N ARG A 150 -4.46 -3.91 -7.44
CA ARG A 150 -4.67 -3.84 -6.01
C ARG A 150 -3.57 -4.66 -5.36
N ASN A 151 -2.62 -3.99 -4.73
CA ASN A 151 -1.62 -4.67 -3.91
C ASN A 151 -1.75 -4.21 -2.45
N ARG A 152 -1.57 -5.15 -1.52
CA ARG A 152 -1.42 -4.89 -0.09
C ARG A 152 0.02 -5.15 0.38
N SER A 153 0.67 -6.15 -0.21
CA SER A 153 1.97 -6.71 0.18
C SER A 153 3.15 -5.98 -0.46
N SER A 154 4.38 -6.39 -0.16
CA SER A 154 5.55 -5.99 -0.97
C SER A 154 5.45 -6.55 -2.39
N VAL A 155 6.26 -6.06 -3.33
CA VAL A 155 6.35 -6.59 -4.71
C VAL A 155 7.34 -7.76 -4.85
N ARG A 156 7.90 -8.24 -3.74
CA ARG A 156 8.83 -9.37 -3.74
C ARG A 156 8.05 -10.63 -4.14
N PRO A 157 8.44 -11.33 -5.23
CA PRO A 157 7.73 -12.52 -5.70
C PRO A 157 7.60 -13.58 -4.62
N HIS A 158 6.46 -14.25 -4.57
CA HIS A 158 6.15 -15.26 -3.56
C HIS A 158 5.32 -16.39 -4.19
N ASP A 159 5.62 -17.64 -3.83
CA ASP A 159 4.83 -18.81 -4.22
C ASP A 159 3.74 -19.01 -3.16
N SER A 160 2.55 -18.46 -3.44
CA SER A 160 1.47 -18.33 -2.45
C SER A 160 0.83 -19.66 -2.06
N ASP A 161 0.81 -20.64 -2.96
CA ASP A 161 0.14 -21.93 -2.76
C ASP A 161 1.09 -23.14 -2.79
N ARG A 162 2.39 -22.90 -3.02
CA ARG A 162 3.50 -23.85 -2.99
C ARG A 162 3.48 -24.85 -4.14
N ASP A 163 2.93 -24.47 -5.28
CA ASP A 163 2.89 -25.31 -6.47
C ASP A 163 4.19 -25.23 -7.31
N GLY A 164 5.13 -24.36 -6.91
CA GLY A 164 6.42 -24.14 -7.57
C GLY A 164 6.40 -22.94 -8.52
N LEU A 165 5.29 -22.23 -8.61
CA LEU A 165 5.09 -21.08 -9.45
C LEU A 165 5.00 -19.78 -8.62
N ILE A 166 5.17 -18.60 -9.25
CA ILE A 166 5.30 -17.33 -8.51
C ILE A 166 4.52 -16.20 -9.18
N ASP A 167 3.61 -15.59 -8.43
CA ASP A 167 2.78 -14.43 -8.82
C ASP A 167 2.04 -14.64 -10.16
N GLU A 168 1.37 -15.79 -10.31
CA GLU A 168 0.88 -16.28 -11.62
C GLU A 168 -0.51 -15.84 -12.04
N ASP A 169 -1.36 -15.42 -11.11
CA ASP A 169 -2.76 -15.11 -11.40
C ASP A 169 -3.19 -13.79 -10.73
N PRO A 170 -2.61 -12.64 -11.13
CA PRO A 170 -3.05 -11.34 -10.67
C PRO A 170 -4.34 -10.93 -11.40
N ASN A 171 -5.12 -10.05 -10.79
CA ASN A 171 -6.28 -9.46 -11.48
C ASN A 171 -5.85 -8.73 -12.77
N GLU A 172 -6.63 -8.79 -13.83
CA GLU A 172 -6.42 -7.99 -15.05
C GLU A 172 -7.40 -6.82 -15.16
N ASP A 173 -6.94 -5.78 -15.87
CA ASP A 173 -7.77 -4.68 -16.35
C ASP A 173 -8.10 -4.99 -17.83
N LEU A 174 -9.26 -5.61 -18.07
CA LEU A 174 -9.62 -6.20 -19.37
C LEU A 174 -10.00 -5.14 -20.40
N ASP A 175 -10.54 -4.00 -19.97
CA ASP A 175 -10.89 -2.89 -20.86
C ASP A 175 -9.82 -1.77 -20.89
N GLY A 176 -8.84 -1.84 -19.99
CA GLY A 176 -7.66 -0.98 -19.99
C GLY A 176 -7.92 0.42 -19.43
N ASP A 177 -8.99 0.60 -18.65
CA ASP A 177 -9.41 1.88 -18.09
C ASP A 177 -8.68 2.27 -16.80
N GLY A 178 -7.82 1.39 -16.27
CA GLY A 178 -7.05 1.60 -15.05
C GLY A 178 -7.76 1.18 -13.76
N ILE A 179 -8.94 0.55 -13.84
CA ILE A 179 -9.76 0.14 -12.71
C ILE A 179 -10.10 -1.35 -12.83
N ILE A 180 -9.75 -2.12 -11.81
CA ILE A 180 -10.18 -3.51 -11.71
C ILE A 180 -11.55 -3.55 -11.04
N PHE A 181 -12.58 -3.87 -11.80
CA PHE A 181 -13.96 -3.96 -11.30
C PHE A 181 -14.24 -5.29 -10.59
N SER A 182 -15.37 -5.36 -9.89
CA SER A 182 -15.94 -6.65 -9.51
C SER A 182 -16.95 -7.08 -10.57
N ILE A 183 -16.69 -8.21 -11.20
CA ILE A 183 -17.58 -8.81 -12.20
C ILE A 183 -18.48 -9.82 -11.51
N ARG A 184 -19.75 -9.83 -11.90
CA ARG A 184 -20.69 -10.88 -11.50
C ARG A 184 -21.24 -11.61 -12.72
N TRP A 185 -21.41 -12.91 -12.61
CA TRP A 185 -22.20 -13.69 -13.56
C TRP A 185 -23.12 -14.64 -12.83
N LYS A 186 -24.21 -14.99 -13.52
CA LYS A 186 -25.18 -15.95 -13.02
C LYS A 186 -24.58 -17.34 -13.13
N VAL A 187 -24.66 -18.11 -12.06
CA VAL A 187 -24.21 -19.51 -12.03
C VAL A 187 -24.97 -20.31 -13.10
N LYS A 188 -24.23 -21.15 -13.83
CA LYS A 188 -24.80 -21.96 -14.91
C LYS A 188 -25.51 -23.20 -14.32
N PRO A 189 -26.51 -23.75 -15.01
CA PRO A 189 -27.09 -25.05 -14.63
C PRO A 189 -26.01 -26.13 -14.54
N GLY A 190 -26.00 -26.90 -13.45
CA GLY A 190 -24.98 -27.92 -13.16
C GLY A 190 -23.75 -27.43 -12.40
N GLU A 191 -23.69 -26.15 -12.04
CA GLU A 191 -22.63 -25.55 -11.20
C GLU A 191 -23.22 -24.86 -9.95
N GLU A 192 -24.41 -25.24 -9.51
CA GLU A 192 -25.14 -24.57 -8.44
C GLU A 192 -24.36 -24.52 -7.12
N ASP A 193 -23.50 -25.52 -6.89
CA ASP A 193 -22.57 -25.59 -5.76
C ASP A 193 -21.51 -24.48 -5.77
N LYS A 194 -21.25 -23.84 -6.91
CA LYS A 194 -20.24 -22.78 -7.05
C LYS A 194 -20.73 -21.37 -6.69
N GLY A 195 -22.03 -21.20 -6.42
CA GLY A 195 -22.62 -19.88 -6.17
C GLY A 195 -22.30 -19.31 -4.80
N THR A 196 -21.76 -18.09 -4.75
CA THR A 196 -21.26 -17.44 -3.53
C THR A 196 -21.92 -16.10 -3.21
N ALA A 197 -22.85 -15.63 -4.05
CA ALA A 197 -23.53 -14.36 -3.86
C ALA A 197 -25.01 -14.37 -4.30
N VAL A 198 -25.81 -13.53 -3.64
CA VAL A 198 -27.19 -13.21 -4.00
C VAL A 198 -27.37 -11.70 -4.16
N LEU A 199 -28.42 -11.25 -4.83
CA LEU A 199 -28.76 -9.82 -4.87
C LEU A 199 -29.03 -9.29 -3.46
N ASP A 200 -28.49 -8.12 -3.13
CA ASP A 200 -28.81 -7.47 -1.87
C ASP A 200 -30.22 -6.88 -1.93
N SER A 201 -31.15 -7.42 -1.15
CA SER A 201 -32.54 -6.96 -1.10
C SER A 201 -32.70 -5.51 -0.64
N ARG A 202 -31.66 -4.91 -0.05
CA ARG A 202 -31.64 -3.51 0.38
C ARG A 202 -31.33 -2.55 -0.78
N ASP A 203 -30.80 -3.06 -1.89
CA ASP A 203 -30.45 -2.26 -3.06
C ASP A 203 -31.50 -2.42 -4.18
N PRO A 204 -32.37 -1.43 -4.38
CA PRO A 204 -33.38 -1.49 -5.44
C PRO A 204 -32.78 -1.39 -6.84
N THR A 205 -31.52 -0.94 -6.99
CA THR A 205 -30.85 -0.89 -8.30
C THR A 205 -30.40 -2.27 -8.76
N GLY A 206 -30.37 -3.24 -7.84
CA GLY A 206 -29.92 -4.60 -8.09
C GLY A 206 -28.43 -4.68 -8.48
N ARG A 207 -27.61 -3.70 -8.10
CA ARG A 207 -26.16 -3.69 -8.36
C ARG A 207 -25.38 -4.35 -7.22
N LEU A 208 -25.82 -4.13 -5.98
CA LEU A 208 -25.16 -4.66 -4.80
C LEU A 208 -25.44 -6.15 -4.63
N MET A 209 -24.40 -6.86 -4.25
CA MET A 209 -24.41 -8.28 -3.98
C MET A 209 -24.16 -8.53 -2.50
N LYS A 210 -24.81 -9.54 -1.95
CA LYS A 210 -24.57 -10.04 -0.61
C LYS A 210 -23.88 -11.39 -0.70
N SER A 211 -22.70 -11.51 -0.10
CA SER A 211 -21.99 -12.79 0.02
C SER A 211 -22.78 -13.79 0.86
N VAL A 212 -22.78 -15.03 0.40
CA VAL A 212 -23.37 -16.20 1.07
C VAL A 212 -22.36 -17.34 1.04
N GLN A 213 -22.62 -18.40 1.79
CA GLN A 213 -21.77 -19.60 1.71
C GLN A 213 -21.82 -20.18 0.29
N GLU A 214 -20.73 -20.82 -0.11
CA GLU A 214 -20.64 -21.57 -1.35
C GLU A 214 -21.82 -22.56 -1.50
N GLY A 215 -22.38 -22.63 -2.70
CA GLY A 215 -23.57 -23.40 -3.05
C GLY A 215 -24.90 -22.79 -2.62
N LYS A 216 -24.89 -21.59 -2.01
CA LYS A 216 -26.12 -20.90 -1.55
C LYS A 216 -26.44 -19.63 -2.34
N GLY A 217 -25.65 -19.32 -3.37
CA GLY A 217 -25.83 -18.14 -4.22
C GLY A 217 -26.29 -18.48 -5.62
N ASP A 218 -26.94 -17.53 -6.28
CA ASP A 218 -27.27 -17.61 -7.71
C ASP A 218 -26.17 -16.98 -8.59
N TRP A 219 -25.22 -16.30 -7.96
CA TRP A 219 -24.18 -15.51 -8.63
C TRP A 219 -22.81 -15.87 -8.09
N ARG A 220 -21.81 -15.74 -8.97
CA ARG A 220 -20.41 -15.57 -8.58
C ARG A 220 -20.04 -14.11 -8.73
N VAL A 221 -19.21 -13.63 -7.81
CA VAL A 221 -18.59 -12.31 -7.87
C VAL A 221 -17.10 -12.51 -7.72
N ILE A 222 -16.34 -12.08 -8.71
CA ILE A 222 -14.88 -12.08 -8.69
C ILE A 222 -14.39 -10.68 -9.03
N SER A 223 -13.11 -10.43 -8.78
CA SER A 223 -12.43 -9.32 -9.40
C SER A 223 -12.32 -9.55 -10.91
N GLU A 224 -12.24 -8.48 -11.68
CA GLU A 224 -11.95 -8.54 -13.10
C GLU A 224 -10.62 -9.26 -13.36
N GLY A 225 -10.65 -10.18 -14.32
CA GLY A 225 -9.52 -11.02 -14.68
C GLY A 225 -9.94 -12.28 -15.42
N ILE A 226 -8.94 -13.07 -15.81
CA ILE A 226 -9.11 -14.37 -16.47
C ILE A 226 -8.39 -15.47 -15.66
N ASP A 227 -8.85 -16.70 -15.80
CA ASP A 227 -8.17 -17.89 -15.25
C ASP A 227 -6.93 -18.16 -16.14
N ASN A 228 -5.77 -17.62 -15.73
CA ASN A 228 -4.56 -17.58 -16.55
C ASN A 228 -3.82 -18.93 -16.60
N ASP A 229 -3.95 -19.75 -15.56
CA ASP A 229 -3.27 -21.04 -15.40
C ASP A 229 -4.19 -22.25 -15.71
N GLY A 230 -5.50 -22.00 -15.80
CA GLY A 230 -6.50 -22.99 -16.17
C GLY A 230 -6.90 -23.92 -15.03
N ASP A 231 -6.64 -23.56 -13.77
CA ASP A 231 -6.95 -24.37 -12.60
C ASP A 231 -8.43 -24.27 -12.15
N GLY A 232 -9.20 -23.38 -12.78
CA GLY A 232 -10.62 -23.14 -12.53
C GLY A 232 -10.90 -22.10 -11.44
N ARG A 233 -9.84 -21.48 -10.92
CA ARG A 233 -9.87 -20.36 -9.99
C ARG A 233 -9.44 -19.09 -10.72
N PHE A 234 -9.75 -17.94 -10.11
CA PHE A 234 -9.58 -16.65 -10.77
C PHE A 234 -8.94 -15.67 -9.79
N ASN A 235 -7.87 -15.05 -10.25
CA ASN A 235 -7.09 -14.04 -9.59
C ASN A 235 -6.51 -14.48 -8.22
N GLU A 236 -6.03 -15.72 -8.11
CA GLU A 236 -5.66 -16.32 -6.81
C GLU A 236 -4.20 -16.11 -6.40
N ASP A 237 -3.29 -15.83 -7.35
CA ASP A 237 -1.87 -15.60 -7.06
C ASP A 237 -1.41 -14.21 -7.52
N GLY A 238 -1.82 -13.22 -6.73
CA GLY A 238 -1.49 -11.81 -6.93
C GLY A 238 -0.02 -11.48 -6.67
N ILE A 239 0.31 -10.18 -6.72
CA ILE A 239 1.69 -9.73 -6.69
C ILE A 239 2.28 -9.82 -5.27
N GLY A 240 3.34 -10.61 -5.15
CA GLY A 240 4.07 -10.85 -3.91
C GLY A 240 3.26 -11.58 -2.84
N GLY A 241 3.75 -11.55 -1.60
CA GLY A 241 3.10 -12.29 -0.50
C GLY A 241 3.51 -11.84 0.89
N LEU A 242 4.61 -11.08 1.01
CA LEU A 242 5.06 -10.54 2.28
C LEU A 242 4.17 -9.37 2.75
N ASP A 243 3.36 -9.66 3.76
CA ASP A 243 2.56 -8.68 4.48
C ASP A 243 3.38 -8.03 5.61
N LEU A 244 3.78 -6.78 5.41
CA LEU A 244 4.78 -6.11 6.24
C LEU A 244 4.32 -5.89 7.70
N HIS A 245 3.05 -6.09 8.06
CA HIS A 245 2.57 -5.97 9.45
C HIS A 245 2.55 -7.30 10.22
N ARG A 246 2.84 -8.44 9.59
CA ARG A 246 2.72 -9.77 10.22
C ARG A 246 3.98 -10.26 10.94
N ASN A 247 5.08 -9.51 10.85
CA ASN A 247 6.37 -9.84 11.48
C ASN A 247 6.62 -9.13 12.81
N TYR A 248 5.59 -8.57 13.44
CA TYR A 248 5.72 -8.08 14.81
C TYR A 248 5.60 -9.23 15.81
N PRO A 249 6.36 -9.18 16.93
CA PRO A 249 6.29 -10.21 17.96
C PRO A 249 4.91 -10.29 18.66
N GLU A 250 4.03 -9.32 18.43
CA GLU A 250 2.63 -9.36 18.86
C GLU A 250 1.74 -9.90 17.73
N ASN A 251 0.98 -10.96 17.99
CA ASN A 251 0.13 -11.69 17.02
C ASN A 251 0.86 -12.46 15.91
N TRP A 252 2.10 -12.87 16.14
CA TRP A 252 2.80 -13.80 15.25
C TRP A 252 1.97 -15.07 15.03
N ARG A 253 1.64 -15.34 13.77
CA ARG A 253 1.17 -16.65 13.31
C ARG A 253 2.16 -17.10 12.24
N PRO A 254 2.79 -18.28 12.37
CA PRO A 254 3.59 -18.82 11.29
C PRO A 254 2.74 -18.95 10.02
N ASP A 255 3.37 -18.81 8.87
CA ASP A 255 2.72 -19.07 7.58
C ASP A 255 2.16 -20.49 7.55
N ARG A 256 1.12 -20.72 6.72
CA ARG A 256 0.49 -22.04 6.60
C ARG A 256 1.55 -23.09 6.27
N GLY A 257 1.75 -24.04 7.18
CA GLY A 257 2.72 -25.12 7.02
C GLY A 257 4.13 -24.84 7.55
N GLU A 258 4.37 -23.70 8.20
CA GLU A 258 5.63 -23.41 8.93
C GLU A 258 5.52 -23.55 10.45
N ASP A 259 4.35 -24.01 10.93
CA ASP A 259 4.17 -24.35 12.32
C ASP A 259 4.82 -25.72 12.62
N PHE A 260 6.02 -25.70 13.19
CA PHE A 260 6.66 -26.90 13.77
C PHE A 260 6.20 -27.18 15.20
N THR A 261 5.24 -26.42 15.76
CA THR A 261 4.64 -26.75 17.05
C THR A 261 3.64 -27.90 16.86
N LYS A 262 3.99 -29.03 17.46
CA LYS A 262 3.13 -30.22 17.59
C LYS A 262 1.98 -29.96 18.55
#